data_AF-A0A1C3NSG2-F1
#
_entry.id   AF-A0A1C3NSG2-F1
#
_cell.length_a   1.000
_cell.length_b   1.000
_cell.length_c   1.000
_cell.angle_alpha   90.00
_cell.angle_beta   90.00
_cell.angle_gamma   90.00
#
_symmetry.space_group_name_H-M   'P 1'
#
loop_
_entity.id
_entity.type
_entity.pdbx_description
1 polymer ?
#
loop_
_entity_poly.entity_id
_entity_poly.type
_entity_poly.pdbx_seq_one_letter_code
_entity_poly.pdbx_strand_id
1 'polypeptide(L)'
;MERFATLTNTLASVLRKAKARMGALMPQMLAQRIDALIGGLGTLRTTAGQMIPQAIKELDQNLRELQAYVRSGGETTSRVALHRVATGERVITRADEARLVEDGVLPVRSSRGGFKQNPALVKRPEQWEHLYKPEDGYPNLADPARAEGDFHQAVQAYSGKMVNRQLHDGEYFFRAFGEEGVTHGLKIRESWAGGAWWGIGEAPKSAQEWRPPTAVLDEFNRNGFIVTGKVSGVNGPKAVVGTVAEQMGVKLPGQYLPGGATQAFFFLDKPVADQLTALGKRAIAENKPFAWIDPASGMHFEVKPTGWKDVNGIIGYFHTPGPTSVTTARLAEREQATKEHRQVVVLP
;
A
#
# COMPACT_ATOMS: atom_id res chain seq x y z
N MET A 1 13.67 -34.22 18.98
CA MET A 1 14.37 -33.38 19.98
C MET A 1 15.65 -34.00 20.49
N GLU A 2 15.62 -35.28 20.86
CA GLU A 2 16.81 -36.04 21.24
C GLU A 2 17.92 -35.93 20.17
N ARG A 3 17.59 -36.06 18.88
CA ARG A 3 18.57 -35.88 17.78
C ARG A 3 19.23 -34.49 17.72
N PHE A 4 18.50 -33.41 18.02
CA PHE A 4 19.06 -32.04 18.01
C PHE A 4 19.90 -31.76 19.26
N ALA A 5 19.45 -32.23 20.42
CA ALA A 5 20.23 -32.20 21.66
C ALA A 5 21.51 -33.05 21.52
N THR A 6 21.41 -34.23 20.91
CA THR A 6 22.55 -35.12 20.63
C THR A 6 23.52 -34.48 19.65
N LEU A 7 23.05 -33.83 18.59
CA LEU A 7 23.90 -33.12 17.64
C LEU A 7 24.66 -31.96 18.30
N THR A 8 23.95 -31.09 19.03
CA THR A 8 24.56 -29.94 19.73
C THR A 8 25.54 -30.38 20.82
N ASN A 9 25.23 -31.44 21.56
CA ASN A 9 26.14 -32.04 22.55
C ASN A 9 27.38 -32.69 21.88
N THR A 10 27.20 -33.36 20.74
CA THR A 10 28.30 -33.95 19.97
C THR A 10 29.25 -32.86 19.49
N LEU A 11 28.73 -31.78 18.90
CA LEU A 11 29.52 -30.64 18.42
C LEU A 11 30.26 -29.94 19.57
N ALA A 12 29.59 -29.69 20.71
CA ALA A 12 30.24 -29.13 21.89
C ALA A 12 31.33 -30.05 22.46
N SER A 13 31.13 -31.37 22.44
CA SER A 13 32.11 -32.35 22.88
C SER A 13 33.34 -32.40 21.97
N VAL A 14 33.15 -32.34 20.66
CA VAL A 14 34.24 -32.27 19.67
C VAL A 14 35.07 -31.00 19.87
N LEU A 15 34.42 -29.85 20.08
CA LEU A 15 35.10 -28.57 20.33
C LEU A 15 35.89 -28.58 21.65
N ARG A 16 35.36 -29.20 22.71
CA ARG A 16 36.10 -29.38 23.98
C ARG A 16 37.31 -30.30 23.82
N LYS A 17 37.17 -31.39 23.07
CA LYS A 17 38.29 -32.31 22.78
C LYS A 17 39.37 -31.65 21.93
N ALA A 18 38.98 -30.85 20.93
CA ALA A 18 39.92 -30.07 20.13
C ALA A 18 40.69 -29.05 21.00
N LYS A 19 40.01 -28.37 21.92
CA LYS A 19 40.65 -27.47 22.90
C LYS A 19 41.63 -28.20 23.82
N ALA A 20 41.22 -29.32 24.40
CA ALA A 20 42.06 -30.11 25.30
C ALA A 20 43.31 -30.67 24.59
N ARG A 21 43.18 -31.08 23.32
CA ARG A 21 44.27 -31.65 22.52
C ARG A 21 45.32 -30.61 22.11
N MET A 22 44.92 -29.35 21.92
CA MET A 22 45.86 -28.27 21.60
C MET A 22 46.47 -27.62 22.86
N GLY A 23 45.82 -27.75 24.03
CA GLY A 23 46.40 -27.39 25.33
C GLY A 23 47.08 -26.01 25.33
N ALA A 24 48.35 -25.96 25.72
CA ALA A 24 49.16 -24.75 25.78
C ALA A 24 49.64 -24.22 24.42
N LEU A 25 49.47 -24.98 23.33
CA LEU A 25 49.85 -24.56 21.96
C LEU A 25 48.78 -23.70 21.28
N MET A 26 47.61 -23.52 21.92
CA MET A 26 46.49 -22.76 21.37
C MET A 26 46.63 -21.26 21.68
N PRO A 27 46.59 -20.37 20.67
CA PRO A 27 46.50 -18.93 20.91
C PRO A 27 45.25 -18.57 21.73
N GLN A 28 45.41 -17.70 22.72
CA GLN A 28 44.33 -17.37 23.68
C GLN A 28 43.06 -16.81 23.01
N MET A 29 43.22 -16.08 21.91
CA MET A 29 42.12 -15.59 21.06
C MET A 29 41.31 -16.73 20.43
N LEU A 30 41.95 -17.85 20.07
CA LEU A 30 41.28 -19.02 19.52
C LEU A 30 40.56 -19.81 20.62
N ALA A 31 41.16 -19.90 21.81
CA ALA A 31 40.54 -20.51 22.98
C ALA A 31 39.23 -19.81 23.37
N GLN A 32 39.24 -18.48 23.40
CA GLN A 32 38.05 -17.67 23.69
C GLN A 32 36.94 -17.84 22.63
N ARG A 33 37.30 -17.92 21.35
CA ARG A 33 36.32 -18.17 20.27
C ARG A 33 35.67 -19.55 20.38
N ILE A 34 36.44 -20.57 20.76
CA ILE A 34 35.90 -21.92 20.99
C ILE A 34 34.98 -21.95 22.20
N ASP A 35 35.31 -21.24 23.29
CA ASP A 35 34.44 -21.13 24.45
C ASP A 35 33.13 -20.38 24.13
N ALA A 36 33.19 -19.31 23.34
CA ALA A 36 32.00 -18.59 22.87
C ALA A 36 31.09 -19.47 22.00
N LEU A 37 31.66 -20.30 21.11
CA LEU A 37 30.90 -21.25 20.29
C LEU A 37 30.24 -22.34 21.13
N ILE A 38 30.94 -22.88 22.13
CA ILE A 38 30.37 -23.85 23.07
C ILE A 38 29.22 -23.23 23.88
N GLY A 39 29.38 -21.98 24.32
CA GLY A 39 28.34 -21.21 24.99
C GLY A 39 27.11 -20.98 24.10
N GLY A 40 27.32 -20.56 22.86
CA GLY A 40 26.26 -20.31 21.87
C GLY A 40 25.44 -21.57 21.56
N LEU A 41 26.08 -22.74 21.44
CA LEU A 41 25.39 -24.03 21.28
C LEU A 41 24.54 -24.40 22.51
N GLY A 42 25.00 -24.04 23.71
CA GLY A 42 24.24 -24.20 24.95
C GLY A 42 22.99 -23.32 24.98
N THR A 43 23.11 -22.05 24.62
CA THR A 43 22.00 -21.09 24.54
C THR A 43 20.96 -21.53 23.51
N LEU A 44 21.39 -21.92 22.31
CA LEU A 44 20.52 -22.44 21.24
C LEU A 44 19.67 -23.64 21.70
N ARG A 45 20.26 -24.55 22.47
CA ARG A 45 19.55 -25.71 23.04
C ARG A 45 18.49 -25.28 24.06
N THR A 46 18.83 -24.35 24.95
CA THR A 46 17.91 -23.84 25.97
C THR A 46 16.74 -23.09 25.33
N THR A 47 17.02 -22.21 24.36
CA THR A 47 16.00 -21.48 23.60
C THR A 47 15.10 -22.43 22.80
N ALA A 48 15.67 -23.43 22.11
CA ALA A 48 14.89 -24.44 21.41
C ALA A 48 14.02 -25.30 22.35
N GLY A 49 14.48 -25.56 23.58
CA GLY A 49 13.70 -26.23 24.62
C GLY A 49 12.53 -25.40 25.15
N GLN A 50 12.62 -24.07 25.12
CA GLN A 50 11.58 -23.14 25.56
C GLN A 50 10.54 -22.84 24.46
N MET A 51 10.95 -22.81 23.20
CA MET A 51 10.07 -22.45 22.08
C MET A 51 9.03 -23.53 21.72
N ILE A 52 9.27 -24.80 22.06
CA ILE A 52 8.37 -25.91 21.70
C ILE A 52 7.14 -26.00 22.60
N PRO A 53 7.25 -25.94 23.95
CA PRO A 53 6.07 -25.86 24.82
C PRO A 53 5.21 -24.64 24.49
N GLN A 54 5.84 -23.53 24.10
CA GLN A 54 5.16 -22.32 23.71
C GLN A 54 4.44 -22.46 22.36
N ALA A 55 5.09 -23.04 21.36
CA ALA A 55 4.46 -23.34 20.06
C ALA A 55 3.33 -24.38 20.17
N ILE A 56 3.45 -25.38 21.05
CA ILE A 56 2.38 -26.36 21.32
C ILE A 56 1.21 -25.70 22.06
N LYS A 57 1.49 -24.81 23.02
CA LYS A 57 0.46 -24.06 23.74
C LYS A 57 -0.27 -23.06 22.84
N GLU A 58 0.45 -22.42 21.93
CA GLU A 58 -0.12 -21.54 20.90
C GLU A 58 -0.94 -22.33 19.86
N LEU A 59 -0.48 -23.54 19.49
CA LEU A 59 -1.23 -24.41 18.58
C LEU A 59 -2.52 -24.96 19.22
N ASP A 60 -2.48 -25.37 20.50
CA ASP A 60 -3.68 -25.82 21.24
C ASP A 60 -4.68 -24.67 21.44
N GLN A 61 -4.19 -23.46 21.72
CA GLN A 61 -4.99 -22.25 21.81
C GLN A 61 -5.69 -21.95 20.47
N ASN A 62 -4.94 -21.96 19.36
CA ASN A 62 -5.49 -21.72 18.02
C ASN A 62 -6.50 -22.78 17.59
N LEU A 63 -6.28 -24.05 17.96
CA LEU A 63 -7.23 -25.14 17.67
C LEU A 63 -8.53 -25.01 18.48
N ARG A 64 -8.46 -24.57 19.73
CA ARG A 64 -9.67 -24.29 20.53
C ARG A 64 -10.44 -23.09 20.01
N GLU A 65 -9.75 -22.06 19.53
CA GLU A 65 -10.36 -20.88 18.93
C GLU A 65 -11.01 -21.21 17.58
N LEU A 66 -10.37 -22.04 16.75
CA LEU A 66 -10.98 -22.57 15.52
C LEU A 66 -12.21 -23.44 15.81
N GLN A 67 -12.17 -24.30 16.83
CA GLN A 67 -13.33 -25.09 17.22
C GLN A 67 -14.48 -24.25 17.78
N ALA A 68 -14.18 -23.18 18.52
CA ALA A 68 -15.18 -22.23 19.01
C ALA A 68 -15.80 -21.42 17.86
N TYR A 69 -14.99 -20.97 16.91
CA TYR A 69 -15.43 -20.27 15.70
C TYR A 69 -16.37 -21.13 14.85
N VAL A 70 -16.00 -22.39 14.58
CA VAL A 70 -16.83 -23.34 13.81
C VAL A 70 -18.14 -23.67 14.54
N ARG A 71 -18.14 -23.78 15.88
CA ARG A 71 -19.36 -24.03 16.67
C ARG A 71 -20.29 -22.83 16.76
N SER A 72 -19.76 -21.61 16.65
CA SER A 72 -20.54 -20.36 16.69
C SER A 72 -21.14 -19.96 15.33
N GLY A 73 -20.87 -20.72 14.26
CA GLY A 73 -21.27 -20.32 12.91
C GLY A 73 -20.57 -19.05 12.39
N GLY A 74 -19.47 -18.62 13.03
CA GLY A 74 -18.70 -17.44 12.66
C GLY A 74 -18.82 -16.23 13.60
N GLU A 75 -19.52 -16.33 14.74
CA GLU A 75 -19.63 -15.23 15.72
C GLU A 75 -18.72 -15.44 16.95
N THR A 76 -17.59 -14.71 17.00
CA THR A 76 -16.61 -14.80 18.09
C THR A 76 -17.09 -14.07 19.36
N THR A 77 -17.34 -14.81 20.45
CA THR A 77 -17.86 -14.27 21.74
C THR A 77 -16.84 -14.15 22.88
N SER A 78 -15.52 -14.24 22.65
CA SER A 78 -14.54 -14.18 23.75
C SER A 78 -13.78 -12.85 23.84
N ARG A 79 -14.03 -12.11 24.94
CA ARG A 79 -13.46 -10.80 25.28
C ARG A 79 -11.94 -10.75 25.52
N VAL A 80 -11.23 -11.88 25.51
CA VAL A 80 -9.76 -11.92 25.77
C VAL A 80 -8.94 -11.84 24.47
N ALA A 81 -9.55 -12.12 23.31
CA ALA A 81 -8.95 -11.88 21.99
C ALA A 81 -8.88 -10.38 21.61
N LEU A 82 -9.40 -9.48 22.45
CA LEU A 82 -9.43 -8.04 22.19
C LEU A 82 -8.09 -7.32 22.44
N HIS A 83 -7.08 -7.98 23.02
CA HIS A 83 -5.80 -7.31 23.36
C HIS A 83 -4.54 -7.86 22.68
N ARG A 84 -4.67 -8.74 21.69
CA ARG A 84 -3.58 -9.08 20.74
C ARG A 84 -3.96 -8.99 19.26
N VAL A 85 -5.15 -8.46 18.96
CA VAL A 85 -5.44 -7.90 17.63
C VAL A 85 -4.92 -6.47 17.64
N ALA A 86 -3.65 -6.32 17.29
CA ALA A 86 -3.12 -5.02 16.94
C ALA A 86 -3.80 -4.58 15.63
N THR A 87 -4.67 -3.57 15.77
CA THR A 87 -4.98 -2.53 14.78
C THR A 87 -5.39 -2.99 13.38
N GLY A 88 -6.69 -2.90 13.06
CA GLY A 88 -7.07 -2.73 11.66
C GLY A 88 -8.52 -2.98 11.24
N GLU A 89 -9.25 -3.90 11.85
CA GLU A 89 -10.59 -4.24 11.35
C GLU A 89 -11.69 -3.64 12.21
N ARG A 90 -12.23 -2.54 11.68
CA ARG A 90 -13.45 -1.91 12.16
C ARG A 90 -14.61 -2.84 11.79
N VAL A 91 -15.42 -3.18 12.78
CA VAL A 91 -16.66 -3.95 12.63
C VAL A 91 -17.53 -3.28 11.55
N ILE A 92 -17.66 -3.92 10.39
CA ILE A 92 -18.54 -3.49 9.31
C ILE A 92 -19.96 -3.96 9.69
N THR A 93 -20.86 -3.02 9.90
CA THR A 93 -22.28 -3.35 10.11
C THR A 93 -22.92 -3.77 8.79
N ARG A 94 -23.87 -4.73 8.83
CA ARG A 94 -24.68 -5.23 7.68
C ARG A 94 -25.32 -4.17 6.77
N ALA A 95 -25.28 -2.89 7.14
CA ALA A 95 -25.75 -1.77 6.32
C ALA A 95 -24.74 -1.34 5.22
N ASP A 96 -23.43 -1.57 5.41
CA ASP A 96 -22.39 -1.16 4.44
C ASP A 96 -22.16 -2.23 3.35
N GLU A 97 -22.41 -3.50 3.65
CA GLU A 97 -22.35 -4.59 2.66
C GLU A 97 -23.49 -4.52 1.62
N ALA A 98 -24.58 -3.81 1.93
CA ALA A 98 -25.74 -3.70 1.06
C ALA A 98 -25.63 -2.62 -0.05
N ARG A 99 -24.56 -1.81 -0.08
CA ARG A 99 -24.36 -0.75 -1.12
C ARG A 99 -23.37 -1.10 -2.23
N LEU A 100 -22.74 -2.27 -2.17
CA LEU A 100 -21.76 -2.75 -3.16
C LEU A 100 -22.29 -3.87 -4.07
N VAL A 101 -23.55 -4.29 -3.87
CA VAL A 101 -24.20 -5.39 -4.60
C VAL A 101 -25.29 -4.83 -5.51
N GLU A 102 -24.92 -4.01 -6.49
CA GLU A 102 -25.71 -3.85 -7.72
C GLU A 102 -24.75 -3.84 -8.92
N ASP A 103 -24.54 -5.06 -9.44
CA ASP A 103 -24.00 -5.43 -10.75
C ASP A 103 -22.76 -4.69 -11.27
N GLY A 104 -21.56 -5.15 -10.89
CA GLY A 104 -20.30 -4.63 -11.44
C GLY A 104 -19.12 -5.61 -11.44
N VAL A 105 -18.27 -5.49 -12.46
CA VAL A 105 -16.99 -6.23 -12.55
C VAL A 105 -16.03 -5.72 -11.48
N LEU A 106 -15.64 -6.60 -10.55
CA LEU A 106 -14.74 -6.29 -9.45
C LEU A 106 -13.29 -6.07 -9.93
N PRO A 107 -12.48 -5.26 -9.22
CA PRO A 107 -11.05 -5.15 -9.49
C PRO A 107 -10.36 -6.51 -9.43
N VAL A 108 -9.47 -6.79 -10.39
CA VAL A 108 -8.80 -8.09 -10.52
C VAL A 108 -7.32 -7.95 -10.16
N ARG A 109 -6.71 -8.97 -9.55
CA ARG A 109 -5.26 -8.97 -9.27
C ARG A 109 -4.45 -9.35 -10.51
N SER A 110 -3.30 -8.71 -10.70
CA SER A 110 -2.30 -9.11 -11.69
C SER A 110 -1.48 -10.31 -11.21
N SER A 111 -0.71 -10.93 -12.11
CA SER A 111 0.27 -11.98 -11.74
C SER A 111 1.36 -11.47 -10.79
N ARG A 112 1.53 -10.15 -10.66
CA ARG A 112 2.47 -9.49 -9.76
C ARG A 112 1.86 -9.16 -8.40
N GLY A 113 0.58 -9.47 -8.18
CA GLY A 113 -0.16 -9.21 -6.94
C GLY A 113 -0.74 -7.79 -6.82
N GLY A 114 -0.50 -6.91 -7.78
CA GLY A 114 -1.13 -5.58 -7.87
C GLY A 114 -2.54 -5.64 -8.47
N PHE A 115 -3.18 -4.50 -8.64
CA PHE A 115 -4.49 -4.39 -9.28
C PHE A 115 -4.33 -4.29 -10.79
N LYS A 116 -4.85 -5.25 -11.55
CA LYS A 116 -4.71 -5.31 -13.00
C LYS A 116 -5.35 -4.10 -13.66
N GLN A 117 -4.59 -3.44 -14.53
CA GLN A 117 -5.09 -2.35 -15.37
C GLN A 117 -6.25 -2.81 -16.25
N ASN A 118 -7.24 -1.93 -16.41
CA ASN A 118 -8.31 -2.16 -17.36
C ASN A 118 -7.76 -2.25 -18.78
N PRO A 119 -8.25 -3.19 -19.61
CA PRO A 119 -8.04 -3.07 -21.05
C PRO A 119 -8.61 -1.72 -21.49
N ALA A 120 -7.94 -1.00 -22.39
CA ALA A 120 -8.33 0.36 -22.74
C ALA A 120 -7.98 0.73 -24.20
N LEU A 121 -7.93 -0.26 -25.08
CA LEU A 121 -7.63 -0.05 -26.50
C LEU A 121 -8.75 0.77 -27.16
N VAL A 122 -8.40 1.87 -27.82
CA VAL A 122 -9.34 2.75 -28.54
C VAL A 122 -10.07 1.98 -29.64
N LYS A 123 -9.34 1.10 -30.34
CA LYS A 123 -9.87 0.28 -31.45
C LYS A 123 -10.71 -0.91 -31.00
N ARG A 124 -10.80 -1.19 -29.69
CA ARG A 124 -11.50 -2.35 -29.12
C ARG A 124 -12.37 -1.95 -27.92
N PRO A 125 -13.40 -1.12 -28.15
CA PRO A 125 -14.26 -0.62 -27.09
C PRO A 125 -14.99 -1.73 -26.33
N GLU A 126 -15.28 -2.86 -26.97
CA GLU A 126 -15.94 -4.02 -26.35
C GLU A 126 -15.19 -4.56 -25.12
N GLN A 127 -13.87 -4.32 -25.05
CA GLN A 127 -13.05 -4.78 -23.93
C GLN A 127 -13.23 -3.92 -22.68
N TRP A 128 -13.72 -2.69 -22.77
CA TRP A 128 -13.74 -1.74 -21.66
C TRP A 128 -15.06 -1.02 -21.43
N GLU A 129 -15.97 -1.00 -22.41
CA GLU A 129 -17.30 -0.38 -22.29
C GLU A 129 -18.15 -0.96 -21.16
N HIS A 130 -17.92 -2.24 -20.80
CA HIS A 130 -18.60 -2.88 -19.67
C HIS A 130 -18.03 -2.44 -18.31
N LEU A 131 -16.82 -1.86 -18.28
CA LEU A 131 -16.15 -1.34 -17.09
C LEU A 131 -16.46 0.14 -16.88
N TYR A 132 -16.61 0.90 -17.97
CA TYR A 132 -16.86 2.33 -17.94
C TYR A 132 -17.79 2.76 -19.07
N LYS A 133 -18.83 3.50 -18.71
CA LYS A 133 -19.73 4.16 -19.66
C LYS A 133 -19.68 5.67 -19.40
N PRO A 134 -19.30 6.49 -20.40
CA PRO A 134 -19.39 7.94 -20.29
C PRO A 134 -20.83 8.38 -20.02
N GLU A 135 -20.99 9.44 -19.23
CA GLU A 135 -22.28 10.05 -18.93
C GLU A 135 -22.17 11.57 -19.05
N ASP A 136 -23.22 12.19 -19.58
CA ASP A 136 -23.23 13.63 -19.80
C ASP A 136 -23.10 14.42 -18.50
N GLY A 137 -22.25 15.44 -18.53
CA GLY A 137 -21.92 16.26 -17.38
C GLY A 137 -20.90 15.65 -16.42
N TYR A 138 -20.43 14.42 -16.66
CA TYR A 138 -19.27 13.84 -15.97
C TYR A 138 -18.01 13.91 -16.85
N PRO A 139 -16.81 13.82 -16.27
CA PRO A 139 -15.59 13.71 -17.07
C PRO A 139 -15.62 12.47 -17.97
N ASN A 140 -15.41 12.66 -19.27
CA ASN A 140 -15.29 11.54 -20.20
C ASN A 140 -13.84 11.02 -20.23
N LEU A 141 -13.61 9.85 -19.62
CA LEU A 141 -12.28 9.21 -19.59
C LEU A 141 -11.97 8.40 -20.84
N ALA A 142 -12.99 8.08 -21.64
CA ALA A 142 -12.88 7.38 -22.91
C ALA A 142 -12.91 8.33 -24.11
N ASP A 143 -12.68 9.63 -23.89
CA ASP A 143 -12.57 10.61 -24.97
C ASP A 143 -11.35 10.28 -25.85
N PRO A 144 -11.53 10.01 -27.16
CA PRO A 144 -10.43 9.74 -28.08
C PRO A 144 -9.42 10.88 -28.19
N ALA A 145 -9.84 12.14 -27.95
CA ALA A 145 -8.94 13.29 -27.97
C ALA A 145 -7.92 13.27 -26.82
N ARG A 146 -8.15 12.43 -25.80
CA ARG A 146 -7.27 12.22 -24.64
C ARG A 146 -6.50 10.90 -24.70
N ALA A 147 -6.67 10.13 -25.77
CA ALA A 147 -5.96 8.88 -25.93
C ALA A 147 -4.45 9.15 -26.11
N GLU A 148 -3.62 8.36 -25.43
CA GLU A 148 -2.17 8.37 -25.64
C GLU A 148 -1.83 7.17 -26.52
N GLY A 149 -1.57 7.44 -27.80
CA GLY A 149 -1.43 6.39 -28.81
C GLY A 149 -2.74 5.65 -29.04
N ASP A 150 -2.71 4.32 -28.93
CA ASP A 150 -3.87 3.44 -29.14
C ASP A 150 -4.67 3.15 -27.86
N PHE A 151 -4.38 3.83 -26.74
CA PHE A 151 -4.98 3.56 -25.44
C PHE A 151 -5.65 4.78 -24.79
N HIS A 152 -6.82 4.56 -24.18
CA HIS A 152 -7.41 5.48 -23.21
C HIS A 152 -6.69 5.33 -21.86
N GLN A 153 -5.56 6.03 -21.70
CA GLN A 153 -4.72 5.94 -20.49
C GLN A 153 -5.51 6.19 -19.20
N ALA A 154 -6.48 7.11 -19.23
CA ALA A 154 -7.30 7.40 -18.07
C ALA A 154 -8.25 6.24 -17.67
N VAL A 155 -8.71 5.43 -18.62
CA VAL A 155 -9.46 4.19 -18.34
C VAL A 155 -8.50 3.10 -17.84
N GLN A 156 -7.33 2.99 -18.47
CA GLN A 156 -6.29 2.02 -18.09
C GLN A 156 -5.76 2.22 -16.66
N ALA A 157 -5.77 3.46 -16.17
CA ALA A 157 -5.33 3.80 -14.82
C ALA A 157 -6.21 3.18 -13.71
N TYR A 158 -7.40 2.69 -14.05
CA TYR A 158 -8.31 2.01 -13.12
C TYR A 158 -8.27 0.49 -13.28
N SER A 159 -8.73 -0.20 -12.24
CA SER A 159 -8.97 -1.64 -12.21
C SER A 159 -10.44 -1.92 -11.88
N GLY A 160 -11.11 -2.70 -12.74
CA GLY A 160 -12.52 -3.02 -12.60
C GLY A 160 -13.45 -1.87 -12.98
N LYS A 161 -14.67 -1.90 -12.43
CA LYS A 161 -15.74 -0.94 -12.72
C LYS A 161 -15.37 0.48 -12.30
N MET A 162 -15.71 1.43 -13.16
CA MET A 162 -15.59 2.87 -12.96
C MET A 162 -16.99 3.47 -12.95
N VAL A 163 -17.28 4.33 -11.97
CA VAL A 163 -18.62 4.84 -11.72
C VAL A 163 -18.62 6.36 -11.83
N ASN A 164 -19.51 6.90 -12.66
CA ASN A 164 -19.83 8.32 -12.63
C ASN A 164 -20.65 8.59 -11.38
N ARG A 165 -20.12 9.37 -10.44
CA ARG A 165 -20.86 9.81 -9.27
C ARG A 165 -20.44 11.20 -8.85
N GLN A 166 -21.40 11.97 -8.39
CA GLN A 166 -21.12 13.22 -7.71
C GLN A 166 -20.56 12.92 -6.32
N LEU A 167 -19.50 13.62 -5.91
CA LEU A 167 -19.03 13.50 -4.53
C LEU A 167 -20.07 14.08 -3.56
N HIS A 168 -20.26 13.40 -2.45
CA HIS A 168 -21.27 13.70 -1.43
C HIS A 168 -20.73 14.64 -0.35
N ASP A 169 -21.65 15.30 0.35
CA ASP A 169 -21.34 16.13 1.50
C ASP A 169 -20.49 15.36 2.52
N GLY A 170 -19.44 16.00 3.03
CA GLY A 170 -18.54 15.43 4.02
C GLY A 170 -17.46 14.51 3.46
N GLU A 171 -17.49 14.15 2.17
CA GLU A 171 -16.40 13.38 1.56
C GLU A 171 -15.11 14.19 1.50
N TYR A 172 -14.01 13.53 1.86
CA TYR A 172 -12.66 14.06 1.74
C TYR A 172 -11.99 13.56 0.48
N PHE A 173 -11.17 14.41 -0.10
CA PHE A 173 -10.29 14.06 -1.20
C PHE A 173 -8.94 14.73 -1.03
N PHE A 174 -7.90 14.15 -1.62
CA PHE A 174 -6.56 14.68 -1.48
C PHE A 174 -5.70 14.44 -2.73
N ARG A 175 -4.65 15.23 -2.84
CA ARG A 175 -3.63 15.08 -3.88
C ARG A 175 -2.30 15.59 -3.36
N ALA A 176 -1.27 14.76 -3.48
CA ALA A 176 0.09 15.20 -3.21
C ALA A 176 0.73 15.80 -4.47
N PHE A 177 1.57 16.80 -4.24
CA PHE A 177 2.25 17.57 -5.27
C PHE A 177 3.59 18.14 -4.75
N GLY A 178 4.39 18.73 -5.63
CA GLY A 178 5.65 19.35 -5.23
C GLY A 178 6.49 19.90 -6.38
N GLU A 179 7.62 20.49 -6.01
CA GLU A 179 8.56 21.11 -6.94
C GLU A 179 9.23 20.10 -7.87
N GLU A 180 9.66 20.61 -9.02
CA GLU A 180 10.54 19.87 -9.92
C GLU A 180 11.82 19.42 -9.21
N GLY A 181 12.43 18.36 -9.71
CA GLY A 181 13.69 17.89 -9.14
C GLY A 181 14.24 16.69 -9.88
N VAL A 182 15.22 16.04 -9.28
CA VAL A 182 15.91 14.90 -9.89
C VAL A 182 15.61 13.64 -9.09
N THR A 183 15.21 12.58 -9.78
CA THR A 183 15.09 11.22 -9.23
C THR A 183 15.91 10.28 -10.10
N HIS A 184 16.84 9.52 -9.51
CA HIS A 184 17.74 8.59 -10.21
C HIS A 184 18.41 9.20 -11.47
N GLY A 185 18.80 10.47 -11.40
CA GLY A 185 19.47 11.17 -12.51
C GLY A 185 18.54 11.74 -13.59
N LEU A 186 17.22 11.51 -13.53
CA LEU A 186 16.25 12.08 -14.45
C LEU A 186 15.56 13.32 -13.85
N LYS A 187 15.45 14.37 -14.66
CA LYS A 187 14.67 15.58 -14.32
C LYS A 187 13.18 15.28 -14.42
N ILE A 188 12.50 15.44 -13.29
CA ILE A 188 11.06 15.27 -13.17
C ILE A 188 10.44 16.65 -12.97
N ARG A 189 9.43 16.95 -13.78
CA ARG A 189 8.70 18.23 -13.76
C ARG A 189 7.93 18.42 -12.46
N GLU A 190 7.61 19.66 -12.13
CA GLU A 190 6.76 19.98 -10.99
C GLU A 190 5.35 19.38 -11.14
N SER A 191 4.71 19.11 -10.00
CA SER A 191 3.30 18.75 -9.92
C SER A 191 2.55 19.84 -9.16
N TRP A 192 1.31 20.07 -9.57
CA TRP A 192 0.49 21.20 -9.13
C TRP A 192 -0.70 20.73 -8.29
N ALA A 193 -1.19 21.59 -7.39
CA ALA A 193 -2.34 21.30 -6.54
C ALA A 193 -3.67 21.18 -7.31
N GLY A 194 -3.87 21.97 -8.37
CA GLY A 194 -5.13 22.02 -9.13
C GLY A 194 -5.32 20.98 -10.23
N GLY A 195 -4.66 19.82 -10.17
CA GLY A 195 -4.81 18.81 -11.23
C GLY A 195 -6.05 17.90 -11.05
N ALA A 196 -6.27 16.97 -11.99
CA ALA A 196 -7.55 16.26 -12.10
C ALA A 196 -7.67 14.91 -11.35
N TRP A 197 -6.55 14.37 -10.87
CA TRP A 197 -6.49 13.08 -10.18
C TRP A 197 -6.45 13.28 -8.66
N TRP A 198 -7.42 12.70 -7.95
CA TRP A 198 -7.64 12.88 -6.50
C TRP A 198 -7.86 11.55 -5.79
N GLY A 199 -7.11 11.28 -4.71
CA GLY A 199 -7.45 10.19 -3.79
C GLY A 199 -8.71 10.53 -3.02
N ILE A 200 -9.58 9.54 -2.76
CA ILE A 200 -10.77 9.69 -1.91
C ILE A 200 -10.48 9.16 -0.51
N GLY A 201 -10.99 9.85 0.51
CA GLY A 201 -10.85 9.51 1.92
C GLY A 201 -9.91 10.46 2.66
N GLU A 202 -9.54 10.06 3.89
CA GLU A 202 -8.61 10.83 4.71
C GLU A 202 -7.24 11.00 4.05
N ALA A 203 -6.62 12.15 4.32
CA ALA A 203 -5.28 12.41 3.83
C ALA A 203 -4.26 11.42 4.45
N PRO A 204 -3.38 10.81 3.63
CA PRO A 204 -2.40 9.84 4.11
C PRO A 204 -1.44 10.48 5.12
N LYS A 205 -1.06 9.72 6.16
CA LYS A 205 -0.17 10.22 7.22
C LYS A 205 1.30 10.08 6.84
N SER A 206 1.60 9.16 5.93
CA SER A 206 2.95 8.89 5.46
C SER A 206 3.00 8.67 3.96
N ALA A 207 4.19 8.83 3.38
CA ALA A 207 4.42 8.51 1.98
C ALA A 207 4.19 7.02 1.66
N GLN A 208 4.40 6.13 2.63
CA GLN A 208 4.16 4.70 2.47
C GLN A 208 2.67 4.36 2.46
N GLU A 209 1.83 5.11 3.17
CA GLU A 209 0.37 5.01 3.07
C GLU A 209 -0.16 5.61 1.78
N TRP A 210 0.52 6.63 1.25
CA TRP A 210 0.10 7.30 0.03
C TRP A 210 0.51 6.54 -1.24
N ARG A 211 1.81 6.34 -1.45
CA ARG A 211 2.41 6.07 -2.77
C ARG A 211 2.02 4.70 -3.33
N PRO A 212 2.13 3.58 -2.58
CA PRO A 212 1.77 2.25 -3.10
C PRO A 212 0.30 2.11 -3.52
N PRO A 213 -0.71 2.47 -2.68
CA PRO A 213 -2.10 2.24 -3.05
C PRO A 213 -2.64 3.28 -4.04
N THR A 214 -2.11 4.49 -4.09
CA THR A 214 -2.48 5.49 -5.12
C THR A 214 -1.74 5.33 -6.44
N ALA A 215 -0.77 4.41 -6.51
CA ALA A 215 0.05 4.08 -7.68
C ALA A 215 0.60 5.29 -8.45
N VAL A 216 0.87 6.39 -7.75
CA VAL A 216 1.40 7.61 -8.35
C VAL A 216 2.91 7.42 -8.58
N LEU A 217 3.38 7.43 -9.82
CA LEU A 217 4.81 7.20 -10.14
C LEU A 217 5.67 8.45 -9.96
N ASP A 218 6.96 8.23 -9.73
CA ASP A 218 8.00 9.27 -9.59
C ASP A 218 8.24 10.04 -10.88
N GLU A 219 7.94 9.43 -12.02
CA GLU A 219 8.21 10.01 -13.33
C GLU A 219 7.22 11.10 -13.76
N PHE A 220 6.06 11.22 -13.09
CA PHE A 220 5.03 12.21 -13.44
C PHE A 220 4.48 13.02 -12.26
N ASN A 221 4.78 12.64 -11.02
CA ASN A 221 4.28 13.39 -9.86
C ASN A 221 5.33 13.49 -8.76
N ARG A 222 5.63 14.74 -8.42
CA ARG A 222 6.47 15.17 -7.30
C ARG A 222 5.64 15.26 -6.02
N ASN A 223 6.34 15.29 -4.89
CA ASN A 223 5.76 15.34 -3.55
C ASN A 223 6.47 16.40 -2.70
N GLY A 224 6.06 16.48 -1.44
CA GLY A 224 6.54 17.46 -0.45
C GLY A 224 5.39 18.28 0.11
N PHE A 225 4.30 18.38 -0.66
CA PHE A 225 3.08 19.09 -0.30
C PHE A 225 1.86 18.24 -0.59
N ILE A 226 0.78 18.51 0.15
CA ILE A 226 -0.52 17.88 -0.05
C ILE A 226 -1.59 18.95 -0.04
N VAL A 227 -2.52 18.83 -0.97
CA VAL A 227 -3.80 19.53 -0.93
C VAL A 227 -4.87 18.53 -0.50
N THR A 228 -5.68 18.91 0.48
CA THR A 228 -6.86 18.19 0.90
C THR A 228 -8.07 19.07 0.62
N GLY A 229 -9.17 18.44 0.23
CA GLY A 229 -10.45 19.07 0.00
C GLY A 229 -11.53 18.33 0.78
N LYS A 230 -12.50 19.07 1.29
CA LYS A 230 -13.71 18.55 1.89
C LYS A 230 -14.90 19.11 1.13
N VAL A 231 -15.74 18.20 0.64
CA VAL A 231 -17.02 18.56 0.02
C VAL A 231 -17.95 19.09 1.10
N SER A 232 -18.61 20.22 0.79
CA SER A 232 -19.61 20.84 1.65
C SER A 232 -20.92 20.97 0.90
N GLY A 233 -22.01 20.48 1.50
CA GLY A 233 -23.35 20.51 0.92
C GLY A 233 -23.54 19.59 -0.28
N VAL A 234 -24.56 19.88 -1.07
CA VAL A 234 -25.03 19.02 -2.18
C VAL A 234 -24.34 19.29 -3.52
N ASN A 235 -23.38 20.23 -3.56
CA ASN A 235 -22.73 20.71 -4.78
C ASN A 235 -21.31 20.14 -4.96
N GLY A 236 -21.08 18.89 -4.57
CA GLY A 236 -19.79 18.24 -4.80
C GLY A 236 -19.47 18.09 -6.29
N PRO A 237 -18.19 17.97 -6.66
CA PRO A 237 -17.79 17.82 -8.05
C PRO A 237 -18.31 16.49 -8.63
N LYS A 238 -18.72 16.55 -9.90
CA LYS A 238 -19.05 15.36 -10.70
C LYS A 238 -17.75 14.64 -11.07
N ALA A 239 -17.61 13.41 -10.62
CA ALA A 239 -16.37 12.65 -10.76
C ALA A 239 -16.58 11.26 -11.35
N VAL A 240 -15.51 10.71 -11.93
CA VAL A 240 -15.41 9.28 -12.19
C VAL A 240 -14.63 8.65 -11.06
N VAL A 241 -15.23 7.69 -10.36
CA VAL A 241 -14.66 7.05 -9.18
C VAL A 241 -14.41 5.57 -9.47
N GLY A 242 -13.25 5.06 -9.03
CA GLY A 242 -12.89 3.66 -9.20
C GLY A 242 -11.67 3.27 -8.37
N THR A 243 -11.24 2.02 -8.53
CA THR A 243 -10.03 1.49 -7.88
C THR A 243 -8.80 1.75 -8.75
N VAL A 244 -7.75 2.28 -8.16
CA VAL A 244 -6.48 2.54 -8.86
C VAL A 244 -5.81 1.22 -9.26
N ALA A 245 -5.43 1.08 -10.52
CA ALA A 245 -4.63 -0.04 -11.00
C ALA A 245 -3.14 0.09 -10.67
N GLU A 246 -2.43 -1.02 -10.77
CA GLU A 246 -0.99 -1.07 -10.68
C GLU A 246 -0.35 -0.21 -11.77
N GLN A 247 0.77 0.41 -11.42
CA GLN A 247 1.55 1.25 -12.32
C GLN A 247 3.00 0.81 -12.31
N MET A 248 3.64 0.95 -13.46
CA MET A 248 5.05 0.62 -13.68
C MET A 248 5.75 1.79 -14.33
N GLY A 249 6.89 2.18 -13.78
CA GLY A 249 7.73 3.24 -14.35
C GLY A 249 8.23 2.84 -15.74
N VAL A 250 8.00 3.73 -16.71
CA VAL A 250 8.50 3.59 -18.09
C VAL A 250 9.77 4.42 -18.27
N LYS A 251 9.77 5.66 -17.79
CA LYS A 251 10.91 6.59 -17.83
C LYS A 251 11.87 6.32 -16.68
N LEU A 252 11.33 6.00 -15.50
CA LEU A 252 12.09 5.54 -14.34
C LEU A 252 11.88 4.04 -14.16
N PRO A 253 12.60 3.19 -14.91
CA PRO A 253 12.40 1.74 -14.85
C PRO A 253 12.70 1.19 -13.45
N GLY A 254 11.99 0.14 -13.08
CA GLY A 254 12.18 -0.54 -11.79
C GLY A 254 11.27 -0.05 -10.67
N GLN A 255 10.50 1.04 -10.88
CA GLN A 255 9.40 1.39 -10.00
C GLN A 255 8.15 0.56 -10.33
N TYR A 256 7.60 -0.09 -9.32
CA TYR A 256 6.33 -0.80 -9.38
C TYR A 256 5.47 -0.42 -8.17
N LEU A 257 4.24 0.01 -8.44
CA LEU A 257 3.26 0.35 -7.40
C LEU A 257 2.00 -0.48 -7.60
N PRO A 258 1.50 -1.18 -6.57
CA PRO A 258 0.44 -2.17 -6.72
C PRO A 258 -0.96 -1.58 -6.92
N GLY A 259 -1.20 -0.30 -6.60
CA GLY A 259 -2.53 0.30 -6.65
C GLY A 259 -3.46 -0.23 -5.56
N GLY A 260 -4.75 0.08 -5.68
CA GLY A 260 -5.80 -0.38 -4.77
C GLY A 260 -6.53 0.68 -3.95
N ALA A 261 -6.07 1.93 -3.96
CA ALA A 261 -6.83 3.03 -3.36
C ALA A 261 -8.09 3.35 -4.19
N THR A 262 -9.06 4.01 -3.54
CA THR A 262 -10.16 4.67 -4.25
C THR A 262 -9.68 6.01 -4.77
N GLN A 263 -9.89 6.27 -6.05
CA GLN A 263 -9.52 7.53 -6.70
C GLN A 263 -10.70 8.10 -7.48
N ALA A 264 -10.80 9.42 -7.45
CA ALA A 264 -11.72 10.20 -8.25
C ALA A 264 -10.95 10.99 -9.32
N PHE A 265 -11.50 11.01 -10.52
CA PHE A 265 -11.10 11.92 -11.58
C PHE A 265 -12.18 12.98 -11.76
N PHE A 266 -11.81 14.24 -11.60
CA PHE A 266 -12.67 15.39 -11.92
C PHE A 266 -11.83 16.64 -12.14
N PHE A 267 -12.38 17.58 -12.90
CA PHE A 267 -11.81 18.92 -13.01
C PHE A 267 -12.53 19.84 -12.04
N LEU A 268 -11.74 20.61 -11.30
CA LEU A 268 -12.26 21.81 -10.65
C LEU A 268 -12.49 22.89 -11.70
N ASP A 269 -13.43 23.78 -11.43
CA ASP A 269 -13.62 24.96 -12.28
C ASP A 269 -12.31 25.74 -12.40
N LYS A 270 -12.06 26.28 -13.59
CA LYS A 270 -10.79 26.93 -13.92
C LYS A 270 -10.34 27.97 -12.87
N PRO A 271 -11.20 28.88 -12.37
CA PRO A 271 -10.80 29.83 -11.32
C PRO A 271 -10.38 29.13 -10.02
N VAL A 272 -11.06 28.05 -9.63
CA VAL A 272 -10.75 27.27 -8.42
C VAL A 272 -9.42 26.53 -8.60
N ALA A 273 -9.21 25.88 -9.74
CA ALA A 273 -7.96 25.19 -10.06
C ALA A 273 -6.75 26.15 -10.11
N ASP A 274 -6.92 27.32 -10.72
CA ASP A 274 -5.89 28.36 -10.81
C ASP A 274 -5.57 28.94 -9.41
N GLN A 275 -6.59 29.18 -8.58
CA GLN A 275 -6.43 29.64 -7.20
C GLN A 275 -5.72 28.59 -6.32
N LEU A 276 -6.10 27.31 -6.40
CA LEU A 276 -5.40 26.24 -5.69
C LEU A 276 -3.94 26.10 -6.14
N THR A 277 -3.69 26.27 -7.43
CA THR A 277 -2.33 26.24 -7.97
C THR A 277 -1.49 27.40 -7.44
N ALA A 278 -2.06 28.61 -7.35
CA ALA A 278 -1.41 29.76 -6.75
C ALA A 278 -1.13 29.54 -5.25
N LEU A 279 -2.11 29.02 -4.50
CA LEU A 279 -1.93 28.64 -3.09
C LEU A 279 -0.86 27.56 -2.91
N GLY A 280 -0.81 26.57 -3.82
CA GLY A 280 0.23 25.54 -3.84
C GLY A 280 1.63 26.12 -4.01
N LYS A 281 1.81 27.02 -4.98
CA LYS A 281 3.10 27.72 -5.18
C LYS A 281 3.49 28.55 -3.96
N ARG A 282 2.52 29.19 -3.31
CA ARG A 282 2.76 29.96 -2.09
C ARG A 282 3.13 29.07 -0.91
N ALA A 283 2.44 27.93 -0.75
CA ALA A 283 2.75 26.91 0.26
C ALA A 283 4.18 26.39 0.11
N ILE A 284 4.62 26.17 -1.14
CA ILE A 284 5.99 25.80 -1.47
C ILE A 284 6.98 26.90 -1.06
N ALA A 285 6.77 28.13 -1.55
CA ALA A 285 7.69 29.24 -1.32
C ALA A 285 7.83 29.62 0.16
N GLU A 286 6.74 29.56 0.93
CA GLU A 286 6.73 29.91 2.35
C GLU A 286 6.94 28.71 3.28
N ASN A 287 6.87 27.48 2.75
CA ASN A 287 6.86 26.23 3.50
C ASN A 287 5.87 26.23 4.68
N LYS A 288 4.64 26.71 4.43
CA LYS A 288 3.59 26.92 5.43
C LYS A 288 2.23 26.39 4.96
N PRO A 289 1.35 25.99 5.90
CA PRO A 289 -0.01 25.60 5.56
C PRO A 289 -0.89 26.81 5.22
N PHE A 290 -1.81 26.61 4.29
CA PHE A 290 -2.85 27.57 3.90
C PHE A 290 -4.20 26.87 3.83
N ALA A 291 -5.23 27.51 4.37
CA ALA A 291 -6.61 27.07 4.23
C ALA A 291 -7.38 28.07 3.38
N TRP A 292 -8.28 27.56 2.55
CA TRP A 292 -9.13 28.37 1.67
C TRP A 292 -10.49 27.70 1.52
N ILE A 293 -11.55 28.49 1.58
CA ILE A 293 -12.92 28.04 1.31
C ILE A 293 -13.31 28.63 -0.03
N ASP A 294 -13.67 27.77 -0.97
CA ASP A 294 -14.18 28.22 -2.26
C ASP A 294 -15.56 28.87 -2.06
N PRO A 295 -15.75 30.16 -2.38
CA PRO A 295 -17.02 30.85 -2.18
C PRO A 295 -18.14 30.30 -3.08
N ALA A 296 -17.82 29.67 -4.21
CA ALA A 296 -18.84 29.18 -5.15
C ALA A 296 -19.43 27.83 -4.73
N SER A 297 -18.56 26.86 -4.41
CA SER A 297 -18.98 25.51 -4.00
C SER A 297 -19.13 25.34 -2.49
N GLY A 298 -18.54 26.22 -1.67
CA GLY A 298 -18.42 26.04 -0.23
C GLY A 298 -17.40 24.98 0.18
N MET A 299 -16.63 24.41 -0.77
CA MET A 299 -15.62 23.41 -0.47
C MET A 299 -14.47 23.99 0.34
N HIS A 300 -14.02 23.22 1.34
CA HIS A 300 -12.89 23.60 2.17
C HIS A 300 -11.63 22.93 1.64
N PHE A 301 -10.60 23.72 1.36
CA PHE A 301 -9.30 23.27 0.93
C PHE A 301 -8.24 23.60 1.97
N GLU A 302 -7.33 22.66 2.21
CA GLU A 302 -6.12 22.88 2.99
C GLU A 302 -4.91 22.43 2.16
N VAL A 303 -3.92 23.31 2.03
CA VAL A 303 -2.64 23.03 1.37
C VAL A 303 -1.56 23.09 2.43
N LYS A 304 -0.75 22.05 2.58
CA LYS A 304 0.31 22.02 3.59
C LYS A 304 1.53 21.20 3.17
N PRO A 305 2.72 21.51 3.71
CA PRO A 305 3.87 20.62 3.59
C PRO A 305 3.56 19.29 4.28
N THR A 306 3.98 18.18 3.67
CA THR A 306 3.71 16.84 4.21
C THR A 306 4.71 16.43 5.28
N GLY A 307 5.93 16.94 5.22
CA GLY A 307 7.05 16.49 6.06
C GLY A 307 7.46 15.04 5.79
N TRP A 308 6.96 14.42 4.72
CA TRP A 308 7.32 13.04 4.38
C TRP A 308 8.79 12.96 3.95
N LYS A 309 9.50 11.98 4.50
CA LYS A 309 10.88 11.67 4.13
C LYS A 309 10.93 10.50 3.16
N ASP A 310 12.00 10.45 2.38
CA ASP A 310 12.37 9.25 1.63
C ASP A 310 11.30 8.76 0.63
N VAL A 311 10.63 9.70 -0.03
CA VAL A 311 9.50 9.42 -0.92
C VAL A 311 9.94 9.09 -2.34
N ASN A 312 10.64 10.03 -2.99
CA ASN A 312 11.13 9.86 -4.36
C ASN A 312 12.39 8.98 -4.39
N GLY A 313 12.45 8.06 -5.35
CA GLY A 313 13.58 7.18 -5.61
C GLY A 313 13.68 5.97 -4.69
N ILE A 314 12.69 5.75 -3.82
CA ILE A 314 12.71 4.74 -2.75
C ILE A 314 11.46 3.86 -2.80
N ILE A 315 10.27 4.45 -2.72
CA ILE A 315 9.03 3.66 -2.64
C ILE A 315 8.70 3.04 -4.00
N GLY A 316 8.47 1.72 -3.99
CA GLY A 316 8.12 0.94 -5.18
C GLY A 316 9.33 0.51 -6.01
N TYR A 317 10.55 0.87 -5.64
CA TYR A 317 11.76 0.39 -6.31
C TYR A 317 12.25 -0.92 -5.70
N PHE A 318 12.58 -1.87 -6.57
CA PHE A 318 13.25 -3.10 -6.15
C PHE A 318 14.64 -2.75 -5.61
N HIS A 319 14.81 -2.90 -4.30
CA HIS A 319 16.13 -2.89 -3.69
C HIS A 319 16.73 -4.27 -3.90
N THR A 320 17.61 -4.43 -4.89
CA THR A 320 18.47 -5.61 -4.95
C THR A 320 19.31 -5.61 -3.68
N PRO A 321 19.22 -6.65 -2.84
CA PRO A 321 20.10 -6.76 -1.69
C PRO A 321 21.54 -6.72 -2.20
N GLY A 322 22.42 -5.97 -1.52
CA GLY A 322 23.84 -5.94 -1.88
C GLY A 322 24.42 -7.36 -1.89
N PRO A 323 25.60 -7.58 -2.51
CA PRO A 323 26.19 -8.91 -2.73
C PRO A 323 26.45 -9.75 -1.46
N THR A 324 26.14 -9.25 -0.26
CA THR A 324 26.29 -9.89 1.05
C THR A 324 24.97 -10.28 1.74
N SER A 325 23.81 -10.03 1.13
CA SER A 325 22.50 -10.34 1.76
C SER A 325 21.86 -11.58 1.13
N VAL A 326 21.86 -12.69 1.88
CA VAL A 326 21.07 -13.89 1.57
C VAL A 326 19.74 -13.78 2.30
N THR A 327 18.65 -13.62 1.55
CA THR A 327 17.29 -13.75 2.08
C THR A 327 16.65 -15.00 1.51
N THR A 328 16.35 -15.97 2.38
CA THR A 328 15.46 -17.09 2.06
C THR A 328 14.02 -16.58 2.06
N ALA A 329 13.50 -16.24 0.88
CA ALA A 329 12.09 -15.93 0.73
C ALA A 329 11.27 -17.20 1.03
N ARG A 330 10.48 -17.19 2.12
CA ARG A 330 9.44 -18.21 2.33
C ARG A 330 8.37 -18.00 1.27
N LEU A 331 8.30 -18.92 0.29
CA LEU A 331 7.26 -18.96 -0.74
C LEU A 331 5.83 -19.06 -0.16
N ALA A 332 5.67 -19.51 1.08
CA ALA A 332 4.38 -19.94 1.62
C ALA A 332 3.38 -18.80 1.88
N GLU A 333 3.81 -17.61 2.29
CA GLU A 333 2.88 -16.52 2.64
C GLU A 333 2.26 -15.83 1.40
N ARG A 334 2.93 -15.90 0.24
CA ARG A 334 2.42 -15.31 -1.01
C ARG A 334 1.46 -16.22 -1.77
N GLU A 335 1.46 -17.53 -1.51
CA GLU A 335 0.62 -18.49 -2.23
C GLU A 335 -0.62 -18.95 -1.45
N GLN A 336 -0.69 -18.72 -0.13
CA GLN A 336 -1.78 -19.22 0.73
C GLN A 336 -2.88 -18.21 1.08
N ALA A 337 -2.82 -16.96 0.62
CA ALA A 337 -3.98 -16.08 0.69
C ALA A 337 -4.96 -16.47 -0.42
N THR A 338 -6.10 -17.01 -0.02
CA THR A 338 -7.14 -17.65 -0.82
C THR A 338 -7.42 -16.94 -2.16
N LYS A 339 -7.44 -17.73 -3.25
CA LYS A 339 -7.78 -17.33 -4.63
C LYS A 339 -9.25 -16.90 -4.84
N GLU A 340 -9.99 -16.73 -3.75
CA GLU A 340 -11.40 -16.36 -3.74
C GLU A 340 -11.58 -15.30 -2.66
N HIS A 341 -11.75 -14.03 -3.03
CA HIS A 341 -12.24 -13.02 -2.10
C HIS A 341 -13.24 -12.08 -2.78
N ARG A 342 -14.39 -11.95 -2.11
CA ARG A 342 -15.68 -11.45 -2.56
C ARG A 342 -15.98 -10.00 -2.15
N GLN A 343 -15.00 -9.19 -1.75
CA GLN A 343 -15.28 -7.84 -1.24
C GLN A 343 -14.22 -6.79 -1.60
N VAL A 344 -14.70 -5.57 -1.82
CA VAL A 344 -13.95 -4.33 -2.01
C VAL A 344 -13.82 -3.65 -0.66
N VAL A 345 -12.59 -3.26 -0.27
CA VAL A 345 -12.37 -2.47 0.95
C VAL A 345 -12.48 -0.99 0.59
N VAL A 346 -13.63 -0.39 0.89
CA VAL A 346 -13.78 1.07 1.04
C VAL A 346 -13.93 1.31 2.54
N LEU A 347 -13.00 2.05 3.14
CA LEU A 347 -13.15 2.58 4.50
C LEU A 347 -13.39 4.10 4.42
N PRO A 348 -14.21 4.64 5.34
CA PRO A 348 -14.89 5.94 5.25
C PRO A 348 -14.00 7.18 5.16
#